data_AF-A0A2G5UVI1-F1
#
_entry.id   AF-A0A2G5UVI1-F1
#
_cell.length_a   1.000
_cell.length_b   1.000
_cell.length_c   1.000
_cell.angle_alpha   90.00
_cell.angle_beta   90.00
_cell.angle_gamma   90.00
#
_symmetry.space_group_name_H-M   'P 1'
#
loop_
_entity.id
_entity.type
_entity.pdbx_description
1 polymer ?
#
loop_
_entity_poly.entity_id
_entity_poly.type
_entity_poly.pdbx_seq_one_letter_code
_entity_poly.pdbx_strand_id
1 'polypeptide(L)'
;MGIEIDVVSFNMNDFKGQCREIVDGLRSTFRRIPTFQINGEDQRQDELQYILDNMKYTSRLEIFATTIEGLPLKIPVTTEDLFIYTGSWITLDYVMSLKMSTMVLCNTNLTNEDINVIFKSWMEMKSFQNLEHFEIDLTNRNDFVEVALKDIPYEKRPSITGPNPFYAQVDTIFEVTRRDGQKACIEVSELTQFFVTMRPRLPLLKFADSPE
;
A
#
# COMPACT_ATOMS: atom_id res chain seq x y z
N MET A 1 1.24 34.23 9.63
CA MET A 1 1.70 33.03 8.92
C MET A 1 1.17 31.85 9.71
N GLY A 2 0.27 31.04 9.14
CA GLY A 2 -0.25 29.85 9.81
C GLY A 2 0.78 28.73 9.76
N ILE A 3 0.81 27.87 10.77
CA ILE A 3 1.61 26.65 10.75
C ILE A 3 0.93 25.69 9.77
N GLU A 4 1.65 25.28 8.73
CA GLU A 4 1.24 24.21 7.83
C GLU A 4 1.75 22.88 8.42
N ILE A 5 0.89 21.88 8.45
CA ILE A 5 1.18 20.58 9.06
C ILE A 5 1.13 19.54 7.95
N ASP A 6 2.28 18.98 7.63
CA ASP A 6 2.43 17.99 6.56
C ASP A 6 2.07 16.58 7.02
N VAL A 7 2.45 16.25 8.24
CA VAL A 7 2.28 14.92 8.82
C VAL A 7 1.68 15.02 10.22
N VAL A 8 0.65 14.22 10.48
CA VAL A 8 0.14 13.97 11.82
C VAL A 8 0.30 12.48 12.12
N SER A 9 0.88 12.15 13.27
CA SER A 9 1.07 10.78 13.70
C SER A 9 0.40 10.55 15.05
N PHE A 10 -0.52 9.59 15.09
CA PHE A 10 -1.16 9.13 16.32
C PHE A 10 -0.47 7.86 16.80
N ASN A 11 -0.03 7.88 18.05
CA ASN A 11 0.41 6.68 18.76
C ASN A 11 -0.67 6.31 19.78
N MET A 12 -1.51 5.34 19.42
CA MET A 12 -2.66 4.94 20.23
C MET A 12 -2.24 4.29 21.56
N ASN A 13 -1.02 3.74 21.64
CA ASN A 13 -0.46 3.23 22.91
C ASN A 13 -0.40 4.32 24.00
N ASP A 14 -0.29 5.60 23.59
CA ASP A 14 -0.21 6.73 24.51
C ASP A 14 -1.59 7.29 24.90
N PHE A 15 -2.68 6.80 24.28
CA PHE A 15 -4.02 7.37 24.48
C PHE A 15 -4.64 6.96 25.81
N LYS A 16 -4.18 5.88 26.44
CA LYS A 16 -4.60 5.44 27.79
C LYS A 16 -6.14 5.41 27.98
N GLY A 17 -6.87 4.96 26.96
CA GLY A 17 -8.34 4.88 26.96
C GLY A 17 -9.09 6.17 26.61
N GLN A 18 -8.37 7.25 26.26
CA GLN A 18 -8.94 8.57 25.93
C GLN A 18 -9.03 8.82 24.42
N CYS A 19 -9.09 7.75 23.61
CA CYS A 19 -9.02 7.86 22.14
C CYS A 19 -10.04 8.85 21.57
N ARG A 20 -11.31 8.72 21.98
CA ARG A 20 -12.39 9.57 21.47
C ARG A 20 -12.21 11.04 21.86
N GLU A 21 -11.81 11.30 23.09
CA GLU A 21 -11.59 12.65 23.64
C GLU A 21 -10.46 13.37 22.89
N ILE A 22 -9.35 12.65 22.64
CA ILE A 22 -8.21 13.15 21.86
C ILE A 22 -8.63 13.47 20.42
N VAL A 23 -9.32 12.53 19.76
CA VAL A 23 -9.81 12.71 18.39
C VAL A 23 -10.81 13.87 18.30
N ASP A 24 -11.76 13.97 19.23
CA ASP A 24 -12.75 15.06 19.26
C ASP A 24 -12.10 16.43 19.48
N GLY A 25 -11.07 16.51 20.32
CA GLY A 25 -10.29 17.74 20.50
C GLY A 25 -9.50 18.14 19.26
N LEU A 26 -8.94 17.16 18.54
CA LEU A 26 -8.04 17.41 17.41
C LEU A 26 -8.75 17.56 16.07
N ARG A 27 -9.91 16.93 15.85
CA ARG A 27 -10.61 16.95 14.55
C ARG A 27 -11.00 18.35 14.06
N SER A 28 -11.16 19.29 14.98
CA SER A 28 -11.46 20.71 14.66
C SER A 28 -10.21 21.55 14.43
N THR A 29 -9.06 21.10 14.95
CA THR A 29 -7.76 21.79 14.84
C THR A 29 -7.21 21.68 13.43
N PHE A 30 -7.31 20.49 12.82
CA PHE A 30 -6.76 20.24 11.49
C PHE A 30 -7.84 20.38 10.42
N ARG A 31 -7.66 21.37 9.53
CA ARG A 31 -8.54 21.52 8.36
C ARG A 31 -8.33 20.40 7.35
N ARG A 32 -7.06 20.01 7.15
CA ARG A 32 -6.63 19.00 6.19
C ARG A 32 -5.25 18.49 6.60
N ILE A 33 -5.09 17.17 6.62
CA ILE A 33 -3.83 16.50 6.91
C ILE A 33 -3.35 15.82 5.63
N PRO A 34 -2.20 16.21 5.06
CA PRO A 34 -1.65 15.54 3.88
C PRO A 34 -1.30 14.08 4.18
N THR A 35 -0.53 13.82 5.23
CA THR A 35 -0.15 12.48 5.64
C THR A 35 -0.61 12.18 7.06
N PHE A 36 -1.41 11.13 7.21
CA PHE A 36 -1.90 10.69 8.51
C PHE A 36 -1.39 9.29 8.83
N GLN A 37 -0.68 9.18 9.94
CA GLN A 37 -0.10 7.94 10.43
C GLN A 37 -0.80 7.50 11.72
N ILE A 38 -1.12 6.22 11.82
CA ILE A 38 -1.72 5.63 13.02
C ILE A 38 -0.90 4.42 13.43
N ASN A 39 -0.40 4.45 14.66
CA ASN A 39 0.45 3.43 15.27
C ASN A 39 -0.22 2.93 16.55
N GLY A 40 0.03 1.68 16.91
CA GLY A 40 -0.44 1.10 18.16
C GLY A 40 -0.46 -0.42 18.12
N GLU A 41 -0.31 -1.05 19.26
CA GLU A 41 -0.35 -2.51 19.37
C GLU A 41 -1.59 -2.92 20.14
N ASP A 42 -2.26 -3.98 19.68
CA ASP A 42 -3.44 -4.56 20.34
C ASP A 42 -4.54 -3.52 20.62
N GLN A 43 -4.80 -2.66 19.63
CA GLN A 43 -5.85 -1.65 19.72
C GLN A 43 -7.23 -2.27 19.52
N ARG A 44 -8.28 -1.57 19.97
CA ARG A 44 -9.64 -1.97 19.62
C ARG A 44 -9.98 -1.49 18.22
N GLN A 45 -10.56 -2.38 17.41
CA GLN A 45 -10.91 -2.03 16.03
C GLN A 45 -11.89 -0.86 15.94
N ASP A 46 -12.84 -0.75 16.89
CA ASP A 46 -13.82 0.34 16.91
C ASP A 46 -13.20 1.71 17.24
N GLU A 47 -12.13 1.74 18.04
CA GLU A 47 -11.36 2.95 18.31
C GLU A 47 -10.54 3.38 17.10
N LEU A 48 -9.90 2.43 16.41
CA LEU A 48 -9.18 2.71 15.17
C LEU A 48 -10.15 3.19 14.08
N GLN A 49 -11.32 2.56 13.94
CA GLN A 49 -12.36 3.01 13.02
C GLN A 49 -12.87 4.41 13.38
N TYR A 50 -13.02 4.72 14.68
CA TYR A 50 -13.44 6.04 15.11
C TYR A 50 -12.45 7.14 14.71
N ILE A 51 -11.13 6.87 14.80
CA ILE A 51 -10.09 7.78 14.30
C ILE A 51 -10.27 8.02 12.80
N LEU A 52 -10.41 6.95 12.02
CA LEU A 52 -10.56 7.02 10.56
C LEU A 52 -11.82 7.80 10.12
N ASP A 53 -12.92 7.64 10.86
CA ASP A 53 -14.20 8.28 10.55
C ASP A 53 -14.23 9.78 10.91
N ASN A 54 -13.40 10.22 11.86
CA ASN A 54 -13.47 11.59 12.41
C ASN A 54 -12.32 12.50 11.98
N MET A 55 -11.17 11.95 11.60
CA MET A 55 -10.01 12.72 11.18
C MET A 55 -10.07 13.07 9.70
N LYS A 56 -9.69 14.31 9.35
CA LYS A 56 -9.70 14.82 7.97
C LYS A 56 -8.31 14.75 7.33
N TYR A 57 -8.06 13.71 6.56
CA TYR A 57 -6.83 13.50 5.78
C TYR A 57 -7.17 13.32 4.30
N THR A 58 -6.24 13.68 3.40
CA THR A 58 -6.60 13.83 1.98
C THR A 58 -5.68 13.18 0.96
N SER A 59 -4.48 12.77 1.33
CA SER A 59 -3.56 12.19 0.33
C SER A 59 -3.10 10.82 0.77
N ARG A 60 -2.49 10.72 1.94
CA ARG A 60 -1.81 9.51 2.39
C ARG A 60 -2.26 9.07 3.78
N LEU A 61 -2.61 7.80 3.89
CA LEU A 61 -2.93 7.12 5.13
C LEU A 61 -1.95 5.98 5.36
N GLU A 62 -1.30 5.97 6.51
CA GLU A 62 -0.40 4.89 6.93
C GLU A 62 -0.90 4.28 8.24
N ILE A 63 -1.20 2.99 8.23
CA ILE A 63 -1.68 2.24 9.39
C ILE A 63 -0.62 1.21 9.75
N PHE A 64 0.03 1.45 10.88
CA PHE A 64 0.93 0.52 11.56
C PHE A 64 0.24 -0.16 12.75
N ALA A 65 -1.01 0.20 13.04
CA ALA A 65 -1.73 -0.29 14.19
C ALA A 65 -2.24 -1.73 14.01
N THR A 66 -2.07 -2.59 15.02
CA THR A 66 -2.76 -3.89 15.09
C THR A 66 -4.07 -3.77 15.86
N THR A 67 -5.04 -4.63 15.54
CA THR A 67 -6.30 -4.74 16.28
C THR A 67 -6.45 -6.10 16.92
N ILE A 68 -6.99 -6.14 18.14
CA ILE A 68 -7.24 -7.40 18.88
C ILE A 68 -8.21 -8.29 18.10
N GLU A 69 -9.24 -7.67 17.51
CA GLU A 69 -10.33 -8.39 16.87
C GLU A 69 -9.96 -8.91 15.48
N GLY A 70 -8.92 -8.36 14.84
CA GLY A 70 -8.56 -8.70 13.47
C GLY A 70 -9.70 -8.44 12.47
N LEU A 71 -10.55 -7.44 12.75
CA LEU A 71 -11.72 -7.12 11.94
C LEU A 71 -11.39 -6.07 10.86
N PRO A 72 -12.10 -6.10 9.71
CA PRO A 72 -11.83 -5.15 8.64
C PRO A 72 -12.05 -3.69 9.02
N LEU A 73 -11.18 -2.81 8.53
CA LEU A 73 -11.35 -1.36 8.62
C LEU A 73 -12.04 -0.81 7.38
N LYS A 74 -12.89 0.20 7.55
CA LYS A 74 -13.44 0.96 6.44
C LYS A 74 -12.54 2.16 6.17
N ILE A 75 -11.69 2.04 5.16
CA ILE A 75 -10.83 3.13 4.72
C ILE A 75 -11.63 4.07 3.81
N PRO A 76 -11.65 5.39 4.10
CA PRO A 76 -12.30 6.38 3.24
C PRO A 76 -11.71 6.40 1.83
N VAL A 77 -12.61 6.43 0.84
CA VAL A 77 -12.29 6.42 -0.61
C VAL A 77 -11.53 7.69 -1.06
N THR A 78 -11.50 8.73 -0.23
CA THR A 78 -10.81 10.00 -0.53
C THR A 78 -9.29 9.92 -0.45
N THR A 79 -8.73 8.78 -0.02
CA THR A 79 -7.29 8.58 0.12
C THR A 79 -6.71 8.10 -1.20
N GLU A 80 -5.63 8.73 -1.67
CA GLU A 80 -4.92 8.33 -2.91
C GLU A 80 -3.87 7.26 -2.61
N ASP A 81 -3.19 7.41 -1.48
CA ASP A 81 -2.07 6.61 -1.01
C ASP A 81 -2.43 5.84 0.27
N LEU A 82 -2.47 4.51 0.19
CA LEU A 82 -2.78 3.65 1.33
C LEU A 82 -1.62 2.73 1.67
N PHE A 83 -1.17 2.79 2.91
CA PHE A 83 -0.15 1.92 3.47
C PHE A 83 -0.74 1.21 4.69
N ILE A 84 -0.83 -0.12 4.65
CA ILE A 84 -1.27 -0.93 5.79
C ILE A 84 -0.15 -1.93 6.07
N TYR A 85 0.50 -1.79 7.22
CA TYR A 85 1.62 -2.65 7.61
C TYR A 85 1.20 -3.88 8.41
N THR A 86 -0.08 -3.97 8.78
CA THR A 86 -0.66 -4.98 9.67
C THR A 86 -1.99 -5.50 9.09
N GLY A 87 -1.91 -6.06 7.88
CA GLY A 87 -3.06 -6.34 7.02
C GLY A 87 -3.67 -7.75 7.13
N SER A 88 -3.54 -8.47 8.25
CA SER A 88 -3.98 -9.87 8.34
C SER A 88 -5.49 -10.08 8.14
N TRP A 89 -6.28 -9.02 8.38
CA TRP A 89 -7.73 -8.97 8.15
C TRP A 89 -8.12 -8.68 6.69
N ILE A 90 -7.16 -8.29 5.85
CA ILE A 90 -7.41 -7.92 4.46
C ILE A 90 -7.73 -9.18 3.64
N THR A 91 -8.84 -9.13 2.91
CA THR A 91 -9.26 -10.17 1.98
C THR A 91 -9.09 -9.71 0.54
N LEU A 92 -9.10 -10.66 -0.42
CA LEU A 92 -9.03 -10.33 -1.84
C LEU A 92 -10.17 -9.39 -2.26
N ASP A 93 -11.41 -9.69 -1.86
CA ASP A 93 -12.57 -8.84 -2.15
C ASP A 93 -12.40 -7.42 -1.61
N TYR A 94 -11.78 -7.29 -0.44
CA TYR A 94 -11.47 -5.98 0.13
C TYR A 94 -10.52 -5.21 -0.79
N VAL A 95 -9.38 -5.78 -1.16
CA VAL A 95 -8.40 -5.15 -2.05
C VAL A 95 -9.02 -4.80 -3.40
N MET A 96 -9.82 -5.69 -3.97
CA MET A 96 -10.48 -5.51 -5.26
C MET A 96 -11.51 -4.37 -5.27
N SER A 97 -12.01 -3.97 -4.09
CA SER A 97 -12.92 -2.83 -3.92
C SER A 97 -12.21 -1.47 -3.82
N LEU A 98 -10.89 -1.48 -3.55
CA LEU A 98 -10.09 -0.27 -3.37
C LEU A 98 -9.85 0.46 -4.70
N LYS A 99 -9.71 1.78 -4.62
CA LYS A 99 -9.56 2.67 -5.79
C LYS A 99 -8.34 3.59 -5.70
N MET A 100 -7.43 3.29 -4.78
CA MET A 100 -6.21 4.03 -4.51
C MET A 100 -5.23 3.92 -5.69
N SER A 101 -4.44 4.96 -5.92
CA SER A 101 -3.34 4.96 -6.90
C SER A 101 -2.09 4.29 -6.36
N THR A 102 -1.87 4.38 -5.05
CA THR A 102 -0.75 3.72 -4.37
C THR A 102 -1.30 2.85 -3.26
N MET A 103 -0.87 1.58 -3.24
CA MET A 103 -1.21 0.64 -2.18
C MET A 103 0.03 -0.14 -1.76
N VAL A 104 0.32 -0.15 -0.46
CA VAL A 104 1.33 -1.00 0.16
C VAL A 104 0.66 -1.79 1.27
N LEU A 105 0.57 -3.11 1.10
CA LEU A 105 -0.16 -4.00 1.98
C LEU A 105 0.79 -5.06 2.54
N CYS A 106 1.21 -4.89 3.78
CA CYS A 106 2.10 -5.83 4.47
C CYS A 106 1.33 -6.61 5.56
N ASN A 107 1.93 -7.73 5.94
CA ASN A 107 1.44 -8.73 6.87
C ASN A 107 0.01 -9.19 6.54
N THR A 108 -0.27 -9.45 5.25
CA THR A 108 -1.58 -9.96 4.81
C THR A 108 -1.62 -11.49 4.81
N ASN A 109 -2.83 -12.05 4.78
CA ASN A 109 -3.05 -13.48 4.55
C ASN A 109 -3.31 -13.82 3.08
N LEU A 110 -3.03 -12.88 2.16
CA LEU A 110 -3.26 -13.08 0.73
C LEU A 110 -2.19 -14.00 0.14
N THR A 111 -2.65 -14.88 -0.75
CA THR A 111 -1.83 -15.91 -1.38
C THR A 111 -1.26 -15.44 -2.71
N ASN A 112 -0.30 -16.19 -3.25
CA ASN A 112 0.20 -15.95 -4.60
C ASN A 112 -0.92 -16.09 -5.65
N GLU A 113 -1.94 -16.92 -5.41
CA GLU A 113 -3.15 -17.05 -6.23
C GLU A 113 -4.00 -15.77 -6.19
N ASP A 114 -4.18 -15.16 -5.01
CA ASP A 114 -4.88 -13.89 -4.87
C ASP A 114 -4.15 -12.77 -5.63
N ILE A 115 -2.82 -12.74 -5.54
CA ILE A 115 -1.98 -11.81 -6.31
C ILE A 115 -2.15 -12.02 -7.82
N ASN A 116 -2.27 -13.27 -8.30
CA ASN A 116 -2.57 -13.55 -9.70
C ASN A 116 -3.91 -12.94 -10.14
N VAL A 117 -4.95 -13.03 -9.29
CA VAL A 117 -6.26 -12.41 -9.56
C VAL A 117 -6.13 -10.89 -9.65
N ILE A 118 -5.38 -10.26 -8.74
CA ILE A 118 -5.13 -8.81 -8.74
C ILE A 118 -4.45 -8.38 -10.05
N PHE A 119 -3.37 -9.06 -10.45
CA PHE A 119 -2.64 -8.75 -11.68
C PHE A 119 -3.50 -8.93 -12.92
N LYS A 120 -4.22 -10.05 -13.04
CA LYS A 120 -5.15 -10.28 -14.17
C LYS A 120 -6.25 -9.23 -14.22
N SER A 121 -6.80 -8.83 -13.07
CA SER A 121 -7.82 -7.78 -13.01
C SER A 121 -7.32 -6.44 -13.54
N TRP A 122 -6.10 -6.04 -13.16
CA TRP A 122 -5.46 -4.85 -13.72
C TRP A 122 -5.25 -5.02 -15.23
N MET A 123 -4.68 -6.15 -15.67
CA MET A 123 -4.39 -6.41 -17.09
C MET A 123 -5.65 -6.39 -17.97
N GLU A 124 -6.78 -6.85 -17.45
CA GLU A 124 -8.07 -6.85 -18.14
C GLU A 124 -8.85 -5.53 -17.99
N MET A 125 -8.28 -4.55 -17.28
CA MET A 125 -8.92 -3.27 -16.94
C MET A 125 -10.24 -3.43 -16.17
N LYS A 126 -10.39 -4.50 -15.39
CA LYS A 126 -11.55 -4.71 -14.51
C LYS A 126 -11.44 -3.87 -13.24
N SER A 127 -10.24 -3.81 -12.64
CA SER A 127 -9.93 -2.99 -11.46
C SER A 127 -8.61 -2.23 -11.64
N PHE A 128 -8.31 -1.32 -10.71
CA PHE A 128 -7.00 -0.68 -10.56
C PHE A 128 -6.54 0.17 -11.76
N GLN A 129 -7.48 0.79 -12.48
CA GLN A 129 -7.18 1.58 -13.68
C GLN A 129 -6.28 2.79 -13.40
N ASN A 130 -6.38 3.36 -12.20
CA ASN A 130 -5.59 4.50 -11.72
C ASN A 130 -4.33 4.08 -10.94
N LEU A 131 -4.03 2.78 -10.87
CA LEU A 131 -2.89 2.27 -10.10
C LEU A 131 -1.57 2.77 -10.67
N GLU A 132 -0.74 3.31 -9.79
CA GLU A 132 0.62 3.77 -10.07
C GLU A 132 1.65 2.88 -9.34
N HIS A 133 1.30 2.40 -8.16
CA HIS A 133 2.15 1.55 -7.33
C HIS A 133 1.32 0.57 -6.49
N PHE A 134 1.70 -0.71 -6.54
CA PHE A 134 1.14 -1.76 -5.69
C PHE A 134 2.28 -2.58 -5.10
N GLU A 135 2.30 -2.76 -3.79
CA GLU A 135 3.25 -3.62 -3.10
C GLU A 135 2.50 -4.51 -2.12
N ILE A 136 2.85 -5.79 -2.09
CA ILE A 136 2.26 -6.78 -1.20
C ILE A 136 3.26 -7.89 -0.88
N ASP A 137 3.12 -8.48 0.30
CA ASP A 137 3.90 -9.66 0.70
C ASP A 137 3.69 -10.85 -0.22
N LEU A 138 4.75 -11.64 -0.41
CA LEU A 138 4.68 -12.96 -1.01
C LEU A 138 4.67 -14.03 0.09
N THR A 139 3.71 -14.95 0.02
CA THR A 139 3.68 -16.12 0.92
C THR A 139 4.86 -17.06 0.65
N ASN A 140 5.20 -17.26 -0.63
CA ASN A 140 6.34 -18.07 -1.05
C ASN A 140 6.98 -17.47 -2.31
N ARG A 141 8.26 -17.12 -2.22
CA ARG A 141 9.03 -16.60 -3.35
C ARG A 141 9.23 -17.62 -4.47
N ASN A 142 9.45 -18.89 -4.14
CA ASN A 142 9.81 -19.90 -5.15
C ASN A 142 8.68 -20.14 -6.14
N ASP A 143 7.44 -20.03 -5.67
CA ASP A 143 6.25 -20.29 -6.48
C ASP A 143 5.73 -19.01 -7.16
N PHE A 144 6.40 -17.87 -7.01
CA PHE A 144 5.95 -16.59 -7.55
C PHE A 144 5.67 -16.67 -9.06
N VAL A 145 6.61 -17.19 -9.84
CA VAL A 145 6.47 -17.27 -11.30
C VAL A 145 5.40 -18.29 -11.70
N GLU A 146 5.34 -19.42 -11.00
CA GLU A 146 4.44 -20.53 -11.33
C GLU A 146 2.99 -20.29 -10.91
N VAL A 147 2.78 -19.46 -9.88
CA VAL A 147 1.48 -19.18 -9.28
C VAL A 147 1.03 -17.74 -9.52
N ALA A 148 1.77 -16.75 -9.03
CA ALA A 148 1.36 -15.34 -9.13
C ALA A 148 1.39 -14.81 -10.57
N LEU A 149 2.30 -15.31 -11.41
CA LEU A 149 2.37 -14.98 -12.84
C LEU A 149 1.74 -16.04 -13.76
N LYS A 150 0.98 -17.00 -13.21
CA LYS A 150 0.35 -18.05 -14.00
C LYS A 150 -0.62 -17.48 -15.03
N ASP A 151 -0.49 -17.93 -16.28
CA ASP A 151 -1.26 -17.49 -17.44
C ASP A 151 -1.19 -15.98 -17.72
N ILE A 152 -0.15 -15.30 -17.22
CA ILE A 152 0.13 -13.90 -17.53
C ILE A 152 1.29 -13.85 -18.53
N PRO A 153 1.09 -13.27 -19.74
CA PRO A 153 2.19 -13.04 -20.66
C PRO A 153 3.12 -11.94 -20.12
N TYR A 154 4.42 -12.20 -20.09
CA TYR A 154 5.43 -11.25 -19.62
C TYR A 154 6.74 -11.34 -20.43
N GLU A 155 7.51 -10.24 -20.42
CA GLU A 155 8.89 -10.18 -20.88
C GLU A 155 9.83 -10.06 -19.67
N LYS A 156 10.95 -10.79 -19.65
CA LYS A 156 11.97 -10.64 -18.60
C LYS A 156 12.95 -9.53 -18.98
N ARG A 157 13.26 -8.65 -18.03
CA ARG A 157 14.28 -7.61 -18.15
C ARG A 157 15.23 -7.67 -16.95
N PRO A 158 16.52 -7.38 -17.14
CA PRO A 158 17.43 -7.17 -16.00
C PRO A 158 16.94 -5.97 -15.19
N SER A 159 17.13 -6.00 -13.88
CA SER A 159 16.86 -4.80 -13.07
C SER A 159 17.79 -3.65 -13.50
N ILE A 160 17.20 -2.51 -13.87
CA ILE A 160 17.95 -1.29 -14.27
C ILE A 160 18.09 -0.35 -13.06
N THR A 161 17.27 -0.54 -12.04
CA THR A 161 17.37 0.25 -10.81
C THR A 161 18.57 -0.23 -10.01
N GLY A 162 19.49 0.69 -9.70
CA GLY A 162 20.49 0.43 -8.67
C GLY A 162 19.81 0.00 -7.37
N PRO A 163 20.50 -0.77 -6.51
CA PRO A 163 19.90 -1.31 -5.30
C PRO A 163 19.24 -0.20 -4.50
N ASN A 164 17.93 -0.31 -4.26
CA ASN A 164 17.27 0.52 -3.26
C ASN A 164 17.99 0.21 -1.93
N PRO A 165 18.56 1.20 -1.21
CA PRO A 165 19.31 0.92 0.02
C PRO A 165 18.46 0.23 1.09
N PHE A 166 17.13 0.31 0.96
CA PHE A 166 16.22 -0.44 1.82
C PHE A 166 16.04 -1.88 1.34
N TYR A 167 15.86 -2.14 0.04
CA TYR A 167 15.49 -3.47 -0.50
C TYR A 167 16.61 -4.14 -1.30
N ALA A 168 16.91 -5.40 -0.98
CA ALA A 168 17.68 -6.25 -1.89
C ALA A 168 16.77 -6.66 -3.07
N GLN A 169 17.02 -6.10 -4.25
CA GLN A 169 16.27 -6.46 -5.45
C GLN A 169 16.71 -7.83 -5.96
N VAL A 170 15.74 -8.62 -6.43
CA VAL A 170 16.01 -9.85 -7.18
C VAL A 170 16.21 -9.46 -8.65
N ASP A 171 17.27 -9.97 -9.29
CA ASP A 171 17.83 -9.51 -10.57
C ASP A 171 16.89 -9.52 -11.81
N THR A 172 15.62 -9.90 -11.67
CA THR A 172 14.66 -10.02 -12.79
C THR A 172 13.41 -9.18 -12.56
N ILE A 173 13.16 -8.27 -13.50
CA ILE A 173 11.89 -7.57 -13.65
C ILE A 173 11.05 -8.29 -14.69
N PHE A 174 9.75 -8.45 -14.41
CA PHE A 174 8.75 -9.00 -15.31
C PHE A 174 7.89 -7.86 -15.86
N GLU A 175 8.05 -7.55 -17.15
CA GLU A 175 7.23 -6.54 -17.82
C GLU A 175 5.95 -7.20 -18.35
N VAL A 176 4.78 -6.69 -17.93
CA VAL A 176 3.46 -7.13 -18.38
C VAL A 176 2.76 -6.01 -19.14
N THR A 177 1.83 -6.37 -20.03
CA THR A 177 1.07 -5.41 -20.84
C THR A 177 -0.42 -5.55 -20.59
N ARG A 178 -1.07 -4.47 -20.15
CA ARG A 178 -2.52 -4.34 -20.01
C ARG A 178 -3.20 -4.35 -21.37
N ARG A 179 -4.48 -4.69 -21.41
CA ARG A 179 -5.29 -4.78 -22.64
C ARG A 179 -5.29 -3.52 -23.51
N ASP A 180 -5.15 -2.33 -22.92
CA ASP A 180 -5.04 -1.05 -23.63
C ASP A 180 -3.61 -0.70 -24.08
N GLY A 181 -2.65 -1.59 -23.87
CA GLY A 181 -1.24 -1.39 -24.20
C GLY A 181 -0.42 -0.72 -23.10
N GLN A 182 -1.01 -0.33 -21.96
CA GLN A 182 -0.23 0.18 -20.82
C GLN A 182 0.67 -0.93 -20.27
N LYS A 183 1.96 -0.64 -20.08
CA LYS A 183 2.93 -1.59 -19.50
C LYS A 183 3.05 -1.41 -17.99
N ALA A 184 3.39 -2.48 -17.29
CA ALA A 184 3.80 -2.44 -15.90
C ALA A 184 5.05 -3.28 -15.67
N CYS A 185 5.91 -2.84 -14.75
CA CYS A 185 7.00 -3.66 -14.24
C CYS A 185 6.55 -4.35 -12.96
N ILE A 186 6.79 -5.66 -12.86
CA ILE A 186 6.60 -6.44 -11.65
C ILE A 186 7.97 -6.93 -11.19
N GLU A 187 8.33 -6.67 -9.94
CA GLU A 187 9.60 -7.08 -9.36
C GLU A 187 9.38 -7.77 -8.02
N VAL A 188 10.27 -8.72 -7.70
CA VAL A 188 10.34 -9.35 -6.38
C VAL A 188 11.50 -8.71 -5.63
N SER A 189 11.27 -8.31 -4.40
CA SER A 189 12.27 -7.69 -3.54
C SER A 189 12.30 -8.36 -2.17
N GLU A 190 13.43 -8.24 -1.47
CA GLU A 190 13.66 -8.82 -0.16
C GLU A 190 14.05 -7.72 0.85
N LEU A 191 13.36 -7.72 2.00
CA LEU A 191 13.74 -6.99 3.21
C LEU A 191 13.95 -8.01 4.36
N THR A 192 12.99 -8.07 5.27
CA THR A 192 12.81 -9.12 6.29
C THR A 192 11.99 -10.29 5.76
N GLN A 193 11.17 -10.04 4.73
CA GLN A 193 10.36 -10.99 3.98
C GLN A 193 10.38 -10.63 2.49
N PHE A 194 9.71 -11.45 1.67
CA PHE A 194 9.60 -11.20 0.24
C PHE A 194 8.37 -10.38 -0.09
N PHE A 195 8.56 -9.43 -0.98
CA PHE A 195 7.49 -8.58 -1.51
C PHE A 195 7.44 -8.70 -3.02
N VAL A 196 6.26 -8.50 -3.57
CA VAL A 196 6.10 -8.21 -4.99
C VAL A 196 5.61 -6.78 -5.14
N THR A 197 6.27 -6.04 -6.02
CA THR A 197 5.90 -4.68 -6.37
C THR A 197 5.51 -4.62 -7.84
N MET A 198 4.38 -4.00 -8.14
CA MET A 198 3.90 -3.71 -9.48
C MET A 198 3.83 -2.21 -9.72
N ARG A 199 4.41 -1.74 -10.82
CA ARG A 199 4.47 -0.32 -11.21
C ARG A 199 3.96 -0.12 -12.64
N PRO A 200 2.66 0.17 -12.83
CA PRO A 200 2.02 0.52 -14.11
C PRO A 200 2.54 1.78 -14.81
N ARG A 201 3.18 2.66 -14.04
CA ARG A 201 3.88 3.83 -14.57
C ARG A 201 5.33 3.64 -14.20
N LEU A 202 6.23 3.72 -15.18
CA LEU A 202 7.61 4.03 -14.84
C LEU A 202 7.56 5.39 -14.12
N PRO A 203 8.10 5.54 -12.90
CA PRO A 203 8.63 6.84 -12.56
C PRO A 203 9.61 7.11 -13.68
N LEU A 204 9.33 8.13 -14.51
CA LEU A 204 10.39 8.79 -15.22
C LEU A 204 11.32 9.28 -14.11
N LEU A 205 12.31 8.48 -13.74
CA LEU A 205 13.52 9.00 -13.15
C LEU A 205 14.10 9.88 -14.24
N LYS A 206 13.64 11.13 -14.28
CA LYS A 206 14.46 12.24 -14.73
C LYS A 206 15.62 12.21 -13.75
N PHE A 207 16.67 11.46 -14.07
CA PHE A 207 17.98 11.82 -13.61
C PHE A 207 18.15 13.26 -14.06
N ALA A 208 18.13 14.17 -13.09
CA ALA A 208 18.61 15.51 -13.34
C ALA A 208 20.03 15.32 -13.84
N ASP A 209 20.26 15.60 -15.13
CA ASP A 209 21.56 15.99 -15.62
C ASP A 209 22.03 17.12 -14.68
N SER A 210 22.84 16.75 -13.70
CA SER A 210 23.54 17.71 -12.86
C SER A 210 24.82 18.04 -13.63
N PRO A 211 25.03 19.31 -14.00
CA PRO A 211 26.20 19.70 -14.76
C PRO A 211 27.44 19.63 -13.86
N GLU A 212 28.50 19.01 -14.35
CA GLU A 212 29.87 19.43 -14.04
C GLU A 212 30.38 20.33 -15.16
#